data_AF-A0A9J6MLW8-F1
#
_entry.id   AF-A0A9J6MLW8-F1
#
_cell.length_a   1.000
_cell.length_b   1.000
_cell.length_c   1.000
_cell.angle_alpha   90.00
_cell.angle_beta   90.00
_cell.angle_gamma   90.00
#
_symmetry.space_group_name_H-M   'P 1'
#
loop_
_entity.id
_entity.type
_entity.pdbx_description
1 polymer ?
#
loop_
_entity_poly.entity_id
_entity_poly.type
_entity_poly.pdbx_seq_one_letter_code
_entity_poly.pdbx_strand_id
1 'polypeptide(L)'
;TAVTRLVTGAFSFSGQVCIHAQRIFVQKNVYQAFLEQFIKETRALKIGDPMEEATDIGPMITEKEAERAKLWIDDAVKNGAKIEVGGDRKGNILSPTILTDVDRNMKIIAEEVFAPIVSVIPFDTEEEVIGYANDSIYGLQAGVFTQDIDRAIRVADQLEIGGVWINDISTYRQDNIPYGGVKQSGVGREGIKYAIEEMTELKFIGIKLK
;
A
#
# COMPACT_ATOMS: atom_id res chain seq x y z
N THR A 1 -4.51 -9.67 13.77
CA THR A 1 -3.92 -10.67 12.84
C THR A 1 -3.40 -9.93 11.61
N ALA A 2 -2.68 -10.60 10.69
CA ALA A 2 -2.24 -9.96 9.44
C ALA A 2 -3.42 -9.37 8.66
N VAL A 3 -4.55 -10.09 8.58
CA VAL A 3 -5.78 -9.63 7.92
C VAL A 3 -6.27 -8.30 8.51
N THR A 4 -6.48 -8.23 9.83
CA THR A 4 -7.00 -7.00 10.47
C THR A 4 -6.09 -5.80 10.24
N ARG A 5 -4.77 -5.98 10.30
CA ARG A 5 -3.82 -4.90 10.00
C ARG A 5 -3.93 -4.48 8.54
N LEU A 6 -3.97 -5.44 7.61
CA LEU A 6 -4.11 -5.17 6.17
C LEU A 6 -5.43 -4.49 5.81
N VAL A 7 -6.56 -4.79 6.48
CA VAL A 7 -7.83 -4.06 6.30
C VAL A 7 -7.66 -2.58 6.64
N THR A 8 -6.99 -2.28 7.76
CA THR A 8 -6.64 -0.89 8.10
C THR A 8 -5.75 -0.27 7.02
N GLY A 9 -4.65 -0.93 6.65
CA GLY A 9 -3.71 -0.40 5.66
C GLY A 9 -4.29 -0.22 4.25
N ALA A 10 -5.28 -1.03 3.89
CA ALA A 10 -5.99 -0.99 2.62
C ALA A 10 -7.05 0.11 2.55
N PHE A 11 -7.76 0.38 3.64
CA PHE A 11 -8.98 1.18 3.54
C PHE A 11 -8.99 2.45 4.40
N SER A 12 -8.02 2.65 5.31
CA SER A 12 -7.88 3.93 6.01
C SER A 12 -7.73 5.11 5.03
N PHE A 13 -8.32 6.25 5.39
CA PHE A 13 -8.37 7.47 4.56
C PHE A 13 -8.94 7.24 3.15
N SER A 14 -9.77 6.19 2.99
CA SER A 14 -10.29 5.75 1.70
C SER A 14 -9.17 5.51 0.68
N GLY A 15 -8.04 4.93 1.13
CA GLY A 15 -6.89 4.60 0.27
C GLY A 15 -6.12 5.81 -0.28
N GLN A 16 -6.44 7.03 0.16
CA GLN A 16 -5.79 8.27 -0.28
C GLN A 16 -4.53 8.55 0.55
N VAL A 17 -3.59 7.61 0.54
CA VAL A 17 -2.30 7.69 1.25
C VAL A 17 -1.23 7.08 0.36
N CYS A 18 -0.07 7.73 0.20
CA CYS A 18 1.00 7.28 -0.70
C CYS A 18 1.58 5.89 -0.35
N ILE A 19 1.34 5.43 0.88
CA ILE A 19 1.80 4.15 1.43
C ILE A 19 0.66 3.14 1.60
N HIS A 20 -0.45 3.37 0.90
CA HIS A 20 -1.61 2.48 0.80
C HIS A 20 -1.23 1.10 0.26
N ALA A 21 -1.81 0.04 0.86
CA ALA A 21 -1.55 -1.35 0.51
C ALA A 21 -2.33 -1.81 -0.76
N GLN A 22 -2.10 -1.16 -1.90
CA GLN A 22 -2.83 -1.44 -3.15
C GLN A 22 -2.61 -2.87 -3.70
N ARG A 23 -1.41 -3.42 -3.53
CA ARG A 23 -1.06 -4.80 -3.92
C ARG A 23 -0.83 -5.64 -2.67
N ILE A 24 -1.63 -6.68 -2.49
CA ILE A 24 -1.51 -7.62 -1.36
C ILE A 24 -1.13 -8.99 -1.93
N PHE A 25 0.10 -9.40 -1.68
CA PHE A 25 0.60 -10.72 -2.09
C PHE A 25 0.40 -11.74 -0.99
N VAL A 26 -0.15 -12.91 -1.32
CA VAL A 26 -0.48 -13.93 -0.33
C VAL A 26 0.01 -15.30 -0.79
N GLN A 27 0.74 -16.01 0.07
CA GLN A 27 1.29 -17.31 -0.27
C GLN A 27 0.14 -18.30 -0.53
N LYS A 28 0.25 -19.07 -1.62
CA LYS A 28 -0.83 -19.91 -2.15
C LYS A 28 -1.45 -20.89 -1.16
N ASN A 29 -0.65 -21.43 -0.25
CA ASN A 29 -1.11 -22.36 0.80
C ASN A 29 -2.08 -21.73 1.81
N VAL A 30 -2.05 -20.39 1.97
CA VAL A 30 -2.95 -19.64 2.87
C VAL A 30 -3.88 -18.68 2.14
N TYR A 31 -3.76 -18.58 0.81
CA TYR A 31 -4.50 -17.63 -0.03
C TYR A 31 -6.01 -17.66 0.21
N GLN A 32 -6.62 -18.84 0.12
CA GLN A 32 -8.08 -18.96 0.22
C GLN A 32 -8.60 -18.54 1.60
N ALA A 33 -7.97 -19.04 2.67
CA ALA A 33 -8.34 -18.70 4.05
C ALA A 33 -8.12 -17.21 4.35
N PHE A 34 -7.05 -16.63 3.83
CA PHE A 34 -6.80 -15.19 3.91
C PHE A 34 -7.88 -14.39 3.19
N LEU A 35 -8.18 -14.73 1.93
CA LEU A 35 -9.11 -13.99 1.09
C LEU A 35 -10.51 -14.00 1.70
N GLU A 36 -11.00 -15.15 2.16
CA GLU A 36 -12.30 -15.27 2.82
C GLU A 36 -12.41 -14.38 4.07
N GLN A 37 -11.38 -14.41 4.92
CA GLN A 37 -11.35 -13.58 6.12
C GLN A 37 -11.22 -12.08 5.79
N PHE A 38 -10.42 -11.74 4.77
CA PHE A 38 -10.23 -10.35 4.32
C PHE A 38 -11.51 -9.78 3.70
N ILE A 39 -12.22 -10.56 2.89
CA ILE A 39 -13.56 -10.23 2.37
C ILE A 39 -14.53 -9.97 3.52
N LYS A 40 -14.56 -10.87 4.51
CA LYS A 40 -15.47 -10.76 5.66
C LYS A 40 -15.21 -9.49 6.47
N GLU A 41 -13.95 -9.20 6.81
CA GLU A 41 -13.59 -7.99 7.56
C GLU A 41 -13.85 -6.71 6.74
N THR A 42 -13.59 -6.73 5.44
CA THR A 42 -13.86 -5.59 4.55
C THR A 42 -15.36 -5.28 4.46
N ARG A 43 -16.22 -6.31 4.39
CA ARG A 43 -17.69 -6.13 4.38
C ARG A 43 -18.24 -5.58 5.71
N ALA A 44 -17.48 -5.69 6.80
CA ALA A 44 -17.87 -5.15 8.09
C ALA A 44 -17.59 -3.65 8.25
N LEU A 45 -16.81 -3.05 7.33
CA LEU A 45 -16.51 -1.63 7.34
C LEU A 45 -17.77 -0.79 7.09
N LYS A 46 -17.93 0.25 7.90
CA LYS A 46 -19.06 1.18 7.83
C LYS A 46 -18.69 2.39 6.99
N ILE A 47 -19.46 2.60 5.92
CA ILE A 47 -19.37 3.78 5.06
C ILE A 47 -20.36 4.81 5.59
N GLY A 48 -19.91 6.05 5.82
CA GLY A 48 -20.75 7.06 6.48
C GLY A 48 -20.17 8.46 6.49
N ASP A 49 -20.77 9.33 7.31
CA ASP A 49 -20.28 10.69 7.56
C ASP A 49 -18.98 10.62 8.37
N PRO A 50 -17.88 11.25 7.92
CA PRO A 50 -16.62 11.29 8.67
C PRO A 50 -16.71 11.90 10.08
N MET A 51 -17.77 12.65 10.38
CA MET A 51 -18.03 13.19 11.71
C MET A 51 -18.63 12.16 12.69
N GLU A 52 -19.11 11.02 12.20
CA GLU A 52 -19.64 9.94 13.03
C GLU A 52 -18.53 8.99 13.46
N GLU A 53 -18.41 8.74 14.78
CA GLU A 53 -17.37 7.86 15.35
C GLU A 53 -17.46 6.42 14.82
N ALA A 54 -18.64 6.00 14.37
CA ALA A 54 -18.86 4.67 13.79
C ALA A 54 -18.45 4.56 12.32
N THR A 55 -18.05 5.64 11.65
CA THR A 55 -17.64 5.61 10.23
C THR A 55 -16.20 5.13 10.11
N ASP A 56 -16.02 4.02 9.38
CA ASP A 56 -14.70 3.52 9.01
C ASP A 56 -14.21 4.15 7.69
N ILE A 57 -15.14 4.39 6.74
CA ILE A 57 -14.84 4.83 5.37
C ILE A 57 -15.63 6.09 5.02
N GLY A 58 -14.90 7.16 4.74
CA GLY A 58 -15.44 8.42 4.27
C GLY A 58 -15.46 8.53 2.74
N PRO A 59 -15.93 9.67 2.21
CA PRO A 59 -15.87 9.94 0.79
C PRO A 59 -14.43 10.13 0.30
N MET A 60 -14.23 9.94 -1.00
CA MET A 60 -13.07 10.46 -1.73
C MET A 60 -13.04 11.99 -1.68
N ILE A 61 -11.87 12.58 -1.86
CA ILE A 61 -11.66 14.04 -1.77
C ILE A 61 -12.56 14.82 -2.73
N THR A 62 -12.79 14.29 -3.93
CA THR A 62 -13.71 14.88 -4.92
C THR A 62 -14.45 13.77 -5.69
N GLU A 63 -15.59 14.13 -6.27
CA GLU A 63 -16.34 13.21 -7.13
C GLU A 63 -15.53 12.79 -8.38
N LYS A 64 -14.75 13.71 -8.95
CA LYS A 64 -13.87 13.42 -10.09
C LYS A 64 -12.86 12.30 -9.79
N GLU A 65 -12.27 12.29 -8.60
CA GLU A 65 -11.35 11.23 -8.20
C GLU A 65 -12.08 9.90 -7.99
N ALA A 66 -13.29 9.92 -7.43
CA ALA A 66 -14.12 8.72 -7.32
C ALA A 66 -14.52 8.16 -8.70
N GLU A 67 -14.84 9.02 -9.67
CA GLU A 67 -15.12 8.64 -11.05
C GLU A 67 -13.89 8.03 -11.74
N ARG A 68 -12.73 8.67 -11.61
CA ARG A 68 -11.46 8.14 -12.14
C ARG A 68 -11.17 6.75 -11.58
N ALA A 69 -11.28 6.57 -10.27
CA ALA A 69 -11.04 5.29 -9.62
C ALA A 69 -12.04 4.21 -10.08
N LYS A 70 -13.33 4.56 -10.22
CA LYS A 70 -14.35 3.64 -10.76
C LYS A 70 -14.04 3.20 -12.19
N LEU A 71 -13.57 4.10 -13.05
CA LEU A 71 -13.16 3.73 -14.41
C LEU A 71 -12.02 2.71 -14.43
N TRP A 72 -11.10 2.77 -13.47
CA TRP A 72 -10.00 1.80 -13.38
C TRP A 72 -10.48 0.43 -12.88
N ILE A 73 -11.45 0.39 -11.97
CA ILE A 73 -12.12 -0.85 -11.58
C ILE A 73 -12.80 -1.48 -12.82
N ASP A 74 -13.55 -0.68 -13.58
CA ASP A 74 -14.27 -1.16 -14.76
C ASP A 74 -13.34 -1.67 -15.85
N ASP A 75 -12.22 -0.97 -16.08
CA ASP A 75 -11.18 -1.41 -17.01
C ASP A 75 -10.53 -2.73 -16.55
N ALA A 76 -10.19 -2.86 -15.27
CA ALA A 76 -9.64 -4.10 -14.73
C ALA A 76 -10.60 -5.28 -14.94
N VAL A 77 -11.89 -5.10 -14.64
CA VAL A 77 -12.92 -6.13 -14.83
C VAL A 77 -13.09 -6.50 -16.31
N LYS A 78 -13.09 -5.50 -17.19
CA LYS A 78 -13.14 -5.73 -18.64
C LYS A 78 -11.95 -6.56 -19.13
N ASN A 79 -10.80 -6.45 -18.48
CA ASN A 79 -9.59 -7.21 -18.79
C ASN A 79 -9.46 -8.53 -17.99
N GLY A 80 -10.50 -8.95 -17.27
CA GLY A 80 -10.56 -10.27 -16.64
C GLY A 80 -10.43 -10.28 -15.11
N ALA A 81 -10.20 -9.12 -14.48
CA ALA A 81 -10.21 -9.05 -13.02
C ALA A 81 -11.62 -9.35 -12.47
N LYS A 82 -11.67 -9.93 -11.27
CA LYS A 82 -12.91 -10.26 -10.57
C LYS A 82 -13.07 -9.35 -9.36
N ILE A 83 -14.27 -8.81 -9.17
CA ILE A 83 -14.65 -8.08 -7.96
C ILE A 83 -15.13 -9.09 -6.91
N GLU A 84 -14.44 -9.17 -5.77
CA GLU A 84 -14.87 -9.98 -4.62
C GLU A 84 -15.74 -9.19 -3.64
N VAL A 85 -15.49 -7.88 -3.52
CA VAL A 85 -16.21 -6.93 -2.65
C VAL A 85 -16.22 -5.56 -3.31
N GLY A 86 -17.29 -4.79 -3.12
CA GLY A 86 -17.37 -3.39 -3.51
C GLY A 86 -17.54 -3.19 -5.01
N GLY A 87 -16.81 -2.22 -5.56
CA GLY A 87 -16.93 -1.79 -6.96
C GLY A 87 -17.96 -0.70 -7.20
N ASP A 88 -18.81 -0.39 -6.21
CA ASP A 88 -19.88 0.60 -6.35
C ASP A 88 -19.45 2.01 -5.95
N ARG A 89 -19.97 3.01 -6.68
CA ARG A 89 -19.79 4.45 -6.41
C ARG A 89 -21.14 5.14 -6.22
N LYS A 90 -21.21 6.08 -5.27
CA LYS A 90 -22.33 7.02 -5.12
C LYS A 90 -21.79 8.43 -4.83
N GLY A 91 -21.87 9.33 -5.80
CA GLY A 91 -21.23 10.65 -5.69
C GLY A 91 -19.72 10.50 -5.47
N ASN A 92 -19.18 11.17 -4.46
CA ASN A 92 -17.77 11.02 -4.06
C ASN A 92 -17.49 9.80 -3.17
N ILE A 93 -18.47 8.98 -2.81
CA ILE A 93 -18.25 7.76 -2.03
C ILE A 93 -17.92 6.61 -2.98
N LEU A 94 -16.76 5.97 -2.78
CA LEU A 94 -16.38 4.73 -3.43
C LEU A 94 -16.29 3.61 -2.38
N SER A 95 -16.95 2.48 -2.64
CA SER A 95 -16.96 1.36 -1.70
C SER A 95 -15.58 0.67 -1.63
N PRO A 96 -15.13 0.21 -0.45
CA PRO A 96 -13.94 -0.65 -0.33
C PRO A 96 -14.00 -1.80 -1.33
N THR A 97 -13.01 -1.86 -2.22
CA THR A 97 -13.02 -2.78 -3.36
C THR A 97 -11.87 -3.77 -3.28
N ILE A 98 -12.19 -5.05 -3.41
CA ILE A 98 -11.21 -6.14 -3.51
C ILE A 98 -11.28 -6.74 -4.90
N LEU A 99 -10.15 -6.73 -5.60
CA LEU A 99 -9.96 -7.36 -6.89
C LEU A 99 -9.10 -8.63 -6.77
N THR A 100 -9.48 -9.65 -7.52
CA THR A 100 -8.73 -10.90 -7.75
C THR A 100 -8.62 -11.13 -9.27
N ASP A 101 -7.92 -12.19 -9.68
CA ASP A 101 -7.72 -12.52 -11.10
C ASP A 101 -7.12 -11.36 -11.92
N VAL A 102 -6.21 -10.60 -11.31
CA VAL A 102 -5.51 -9.46 -11.91
C VAL A 102 -4.22 -9.89 -12.60
N ASP A 103 -3.86 -9.20 -13.69
CA ASP A 103 -2.58 -9.38 -14.39
C ASP A 103 -1.63 -8.22 -14.08
N ARG A 104 -0.32 -8.49 -14.12
CA ARG A 104 0.75 -7.49 -13.86
C ARG A 104 0.69 -6.25 -14.75
N ASN A 105 0.19 -6.40 -15.98
CA ASN A 105 0.09 -5.31 -16.95
C ASN A 105 -1.19 -4.48 -16.77
N MET A 106 -2.12 -4.89 -15.90
CA MET A 106 -3.31 -4.10 -15.64
C MET A 106 -2.92 -2.79 -14.99
N LYS A 107 -3.55 -1.70 -15.43
CA LYS A 107 -3.27 -0.36 -14.93
C LYS A 107 -3.40 -0.25 -13.41
N ILE A 108 -4.38 -0.94 -12.83
CA ILE A 108 -4.62 -1.00 -11.37
C ILE A 108 -3.50 -1.69 -10.57
N ILE A 109 -2.59 -2.40 -11.24
CA ILE A 109 -1.41 -3.02 -10.65
C ILE A 109 -0.16 -2.17 -10.89
N ALA A 110 -0.01 -1.65 -12.12
CA ALA A 110 1.19 -0.93 -12.55
C ALA A 110 1.25 0.54 -12.06
N GLU A 111 0.10 1.18 -11.90
CA GLU A 111 0.00 2.59 -11.50
C GLU A 111 -0.75 2.75 -10.16
N GLU A 112 -0.52 3.87 -9.47
CA GLU A 112 -1.21 4.22 -8.23
C GLU A 112 -2.63 4.74 -8.52
N VAL A 113 -3.64 4.10 -7.92
CA VAL A 113 -5.03 4.56 -8.05
C VAL A 113 -5.37 5.65 -7.04
N PHE A 114 -4.79 5.57 -5.83
CA PHE A 114 -5.05 6.51 -4.72
C PHE A 114 -6.52 6.52 -4.25
N ALA A 115 -7.08 5.33 -4.04
CA ALA A 115 -8.49 5.06 -3.76
C ALA A 115 -8.63 3.76 -2.94
N PRO A 116 -9.78 3.44 -2.32
CA PRO A 116 -9.95 2.27 -1.45
C PRO A 116 -10.10 0.98 -2.26
N ILE A 117 -9.10 0.66 -3.09
CA ILE A 117 -9.09 -0.47 -4.01
C ILE A 117 -7.81 -1.26 -3.82
N VAL A 118 -7.94 -2.56 -3.56
CA VAL A 118 -6.82 -3.47 -3.39
C VAL A 118 -6.93 -4.66 -4.31
N SER A 119 -5.78 -5.16 -4.75
CA SER A 119 -5.69 -6.39 -5.53
C SER A 119 -4.99 -7.47 -4.72
N VAL A 120 -5.61 -8.64 -4.58
CA VAL A 120 -5.10 -9.78 -3.81
C VAL A 120 -4.55 -10.84 -4.76
N ILE A 121 -3.23 -11.02 -4.73
CA ILE A 121 -2.48 -11.78 -5.73
C ILE A 121 -1.83 -13.00 -5.05
N PRO A 122 -2.12 -14.24 -5.50
CA PRO A 122 -1.44 -15.42 -5.00
C PRO A 122 0.02 -15.47 -5.50
N PHE A 123 0.92 -16.03 -4.70
CA PHE A 123 2.28 -16.38 -5.14
C PHE A 123 2.70 -17.75 -4.60
N ASP A 124 3.61 -18.42 -5.30
CA ASP A 124 4.13 -19.74 -4.94
C ASP A 124 5.46 -19.64 -4.16
N THR A 125 6.40 -18.77 -4.58
CA THR A 125 7.76 -18.70 -4.03
C THR A 125 8.17 -17.32 -3.50
N GLU A 126 9.18 -17.29 -2.61
CA GLU A 126 9.75 -16.05 -2.07
C GLU A 126 10.38 -15.20 -3.18
N GLU A 127 11.09 -15.85 -4.11
CA GLU A 127 11.75 -15.21 -5.24
C GLU A 127 10.75 -14.58 -6.22
N GLU A 128 9.64 -15.27 -6.49
CA GLU A 128 8.55 -14.76 -7.34
C GLU A 128 7.93 -13.49 -6.76
N VAL A 129 7.59 -13.49 -5.46
CA VAL A 129 6.93 -12.33 -4.85
C VAL A 129 7.87 -11.14 -4.73
N ILE A 130 9.16 -11.36 -4.48
CA ILE A 130 10.18 -10.29 -4.50
C ILE A 130 10.29 -9.69 -5.90
N GLY A 131 10.38 -10.54 -6.94
CA GLY A 131 10.40 -10.10 -8.33
C GLY A 131 9.18 -9.25 -8.69
N TYR A 132 7.99 -9.68 -8.29
CA TYR A 132 6.75 -8.95 -8.55
C TYR A 132 6.65 -7.65 -7.73
N ALA A 133 7.06 -7.66 -6.46
CA ALA A 133 7.09 -6.45 -5.64
C ALA A 133 8.01 -5.38 -6.27
N ASN A 134 9.19 -5.78 -6.75
CA ASN A 134 10.19 -4.92 -7.36
C ASN A 134 9.88 -4.52 -8.81
N ASP A 135 9.01 -5.25 -9.52
CA ASP A 135 8.50 -4.89 -10.86
C ASP A 135 7.54 -3.70 -10.78
N SER A 136 8.11 -2.54 -10.45
CA SER A 136 7.46 -1.25 -10.34
C SER A 136 8.50 -0.14 -10.46
N ILE A 137 8.08 0.97 -11.05
CA ILE A 137 8.85 2.22 -11.02
C ILE A 137 8.84 2.89 -9.63
N TYR A 138 7.98 2.42 -8.72
CA TYR A 138 7.83 2.92 -7.36
C TYR A 138 8.55 2.02 -6.35
N GLY A 139 8.88 2.59 -5.19
CA GLY A 139 9.56 1.91 -4.08
C GLY A 139 9.50 2.72 -2.79
N LEU A 140 8.29 3.00 -2.29
CA LEU A 140 8.08 3.87 -1.13
C LEU A 140 8.10 3.12 0.23
N GLN A 141 7.07 2.34 0.54
CA GLN A 141 6.98 1.51 1.75
C GLN A 141 6.35 0.15 1.44
N ALA A 142 6.70 -0.88 2.21
CA ALA A 142 6.09 -2.21 2.15
C ALA A 142 5.87 -2.80 3.55
N GLY A 143 4.95 -3.75 3.64
CA GLY A 143 4.75 -4.59 4.82
C GLY A 143 4.94 -6.07 4.49
N VAL A 144 5.68 -6.80 5.32
CA VAL A 144 6.00 -8.23 5.14
C VAL A 144 5.56 -8.98 6.38
N PHE A 145 4.64 -9.93 6.23
CA PHE A 145 4.12 -10.73 7.35
C PHE A 145 4.74 -12.14 7.34
N THR A 146 5.53 -12.47 8.36
CA THR A 146 6.16 -13.78 8.53
C THR A 146 6.60 -13.99 9.98
N GLN A 147 6.55 -15.23 10.46
CA GLN A 147 7.12 -15.63 11.76
C GLN A 147 8.58 -16.11 11.63
N ASP A 148 9.03 -16.42 10.42
CA ASP A 148 10.41 -16.76 10.12
C ASP A 148 11.23 -15.47 10.00
N ILE A 149 12.13 -15.25 10.98
CA ILE A 149 12.98 -14.07 11.06
C ILE A 149 14.04 -14.03 9.96
N ASP A 150 14.55 -15.18 9.54
CA ASP A 150 15.56 -15.25 8.48
C ASP A 150 14.92 -14.89 7.15
N ARG A 151 13.70 -15.38 6.90
CA ARG A 151 12.88 -14.93 5.77
C ARG A 151 12.58 -13.44 5.83
N ALA A 152 12.20 -12.91 7.00
CA ALA A 152 11.90 -11.50 7.17
C ALA A 152 13.08 -10.61 6.70
N ILE A 153 14.29 -10.93 7.16
CA ILE A 153 15.49 -10.18 6.80
C ILE A 153 15.86 -10.36 5.33
N ARG A 154 15.83 -11.59 4.80
CA ARG A 154 16.12 -11.84 3.37
C ARG A 154 15.17 -11.11 2.43
N VAL A 155 13.87 -11.10 2.75
CA VAL A 155 12.86 -10.41 1.94
C VAL A 155 13.06 -8.90 2.05
N ALA A 156 13.24 -8.36 3.27
CA ALA A 156 13.43 -6.93 3.47
C ALA A 156 14.67 -6.38 2.74
N ASP A 157 15.77 -7.14 2.73
CA ASP A 157 17.02 -6.76 2.06
C ASP A 157 16.91 -6.75 0.52
N GLN A 158 16.10 -7.66 -0.03
CA GLN A 158 15.92 -7.79 -1.48
C GLN A 158 14.82 -6.87 -2.06
N LEU A 159 13.97 -6.28 -1.22
CA LEU A 159 12.97 -5.32 -1.68
C LEU A 159 13.62 -3.98 -2.02
N GLU A 160 13.40 -3.51 -3.25
CA GLU A 160 13.88 -2.21 -3.74
C GLU A 160 12.94 -1.08 -3.29
N ILE A 161 12.78 -0.94 -1.97
CA ILE A 161 11.75 -0.12 -1.32
C ILE A 161 12.38 0.68 -0.18
N GLY A 162 12.00 1.96 -0.03
CA GLY A 162 12.61 2.87 0.92
C GLY A 162 12.41 2.54 2.40
N GLY A 163 11.35 1.82 2.75
CA GLY A 163 11.15 1.25 4.08
C GLY A 163 10.28 0.00 4.07
N VAL A 164 10.58 -0.93 4.96
CA VAL A 164 9.90 -2.23 5.07
C VAL A 164 9.54 -2.48 6.52
N TRP A 165 8.25 -2.70 6.79
CA TRP A 165 7.76 -3.17 8.08
C TRP A 165 7.69 -4.69 8.10
N ILE A 166 8.25 -5.32 9.14
CA ILE A 166 8.03 -6.73 9.42
C ILE A 166 6.86 -6.88 10.40
N ASN A 167 5.88 -7.69 10.01
CA ASN A 167 4.63 -7.94 10.73
C ASN A 167 3.77 -6.70 10.98
N ASP A 168 3.90 -5.70 10.11
CA ASP A 168 3.02 -4.54 10.08
C ASP A 168 2.75 -4.06 8.64
N ILE A 169 1.82 -3.11 8.50
CA ILE A 169 1.42 -2.53 7.21
C ILE A 169 2.36 -1.43 6.73
N SER A 170 2.43 -1.25 5.42
CA SER A 170 3.15 -0.15 4.77
C SER A 170 2.67 1.24 5.24
N THR A 171 1.40 1.36 5.62
CA THR A 171 0.76 2.61 6.03
C THR A 171 1.19 3.10 7.43
N TYR A 172 1.93 2.29 8.19
CA TYR A 172 2.41 2.70 9.50
C TYR A 172 3.60 3.67 9.38
N ARG A 173 3.48 4.85 10.00
CA ARG A 173 4.49 5.91 9.99
C ARG A 173 4.66 6.47 11.40
N GLN A 174 5.91 6.73 11.78
CA GLN A 174 6.29 7.43 13.00
C GLN A 174 7.31 8.52 12.66
N ASP A 175 7.24 9.69 13.29
CA ASP A 175 8.00 10.87 12.84
C ASP A 175 9.53 10.75 12.98
N ASN A 176 10.01 9.81 13.78
CA ASN A 176 11.44 9.58 14.00
C ASN A 176 12.07 8.57 13.02
N ILE A 177 11.29 7.86 12.21
CA ILE A 177 11.81 6.91 11.22
C ILE A 177 12.18 7.66 9.92
N PRO A 178 13.18 7.20 9.16
CA PRO A 178 13.44 7.74 7.82
C PRO A 178 12.27 7.39 6.90
N TYR A 179 11.55 8.40 6.46
CA TYR A 179 10.42 8.24 5.55
C TYR A 179 10.78 8.78 4.16
N GLY A 180 10.69 7.95 3.14
CA GLY A 180 10.98 8.34 1.76
C GLY A 180 11.22 7.12 0.90
N GLY A 181 11.11 7.30 -0.42
CA GLY A 181 11.19 6.21 -1.37
C GLY A 181 12.54 6.09 -2.05
N VAL A 182 12.66 5.06 -2.88
CA VAL A 182 13.67 4.93 -3.92
C VAL A 182 12.98 4.95 -5.30
N LYS A 183 13.75 4.82 -6.39
CA LYS A 183 13.24 4.87 -7.77
C LYS A 183 12.49 6.19 -8.03
N GLN A 184 11.29 6.14 -8.61
CA GLN A 184 10.46 7.32 -8.86
C GLN A 184 9.59 7.73 -7.67
N SER A 185 9.72 7.07 -6.50
CA SER A 185 8.99 7.46 -5.28
C SER A 185 9.64 8.61 -4.50
N GLY A 186 10.76 9.15 -4.97
CA GLY A 186 11.36 10.37 -4.43
C GLY A 186 12.87 10.29 -4.17
N VAL A 187 13.41 11.39 -3.67
CA VAL A 187 14.82 11.56 -3.27
C VAL A 187 14.86 12.15 -1.87
N GLY A 188 15.89 11.81 -1.09
CA GLY A 188 16.04 12.24 0.29
C GLY A 188 15.17 11.45 1.27
N ARG A 189 15.19 11.85 2.54
CA ARG A 189 14.38 11.24 3.61
C ARG A 189 13.80 12.30 4.53
N GLU A 190 12.51 12.18 4.79
CA GLU A 190 11.81 12.87 5.86
C GLU A 190 11.98 12.16 7.21
N GLY A 191 11.55 12.82 8.28
CA GLY A 191 11.70 12.39 9.67
C GLY A 191 12.65 13.31 10.41
N ILE A 192 12.49 13.46 11.73
CA ILE A 192 13.11 14.57 12.50
C ILE A 192 14.61 14.72 12.22
N LYS A 193 15.38 13.63 12.34
CA LYS A 193 16.83 13.65 12.11
C LYS A 193 17.19 13.93 10.65
N TYR A 194 16.51 13.25 9.73
CA TYR A 194 16.84 13.26 8.29
C TYR A 194 16.45 14.58 7.62
N ALA A 195 15.32 15.16 8.03
CA ALA A 195 14.90 16.48 7.58
C ALA A 195 15.87 17.57 8.04
N ILE A 196 16.45 17.46 9.24
CA ILE A 196 17.50 18.39 9.70
C ILE A 196 18.73 18.29 8.78
N GLU A 197 19.14 17.08 8.40
CA GLU A 197 20.25 16.85 7.49
C GLU A 197 19.98 17.44 6.09
N GLU A 198 18.79 17.20 5.51
CA GLU A 198 18.36 17.73 4.20
C GLU A 198 18.20 19.26 4.19
N MET A 199 17.84 19.86 5.32
CA MET A 199 17.63 21.31 5.46
C MET A 199 18.89 22.06 5.95
N THR A 200 20.03 21.38 6.08
CA THR A 200 21.29 21.97 6.59
C THR A 200 22.41 21.85 5.57
N GLU A 201 23.25 22.88 5.48
CA GLU A 201 24.45 22.87 4.64
C GLU A 201 25.71 22.55 5.47
N LEU A 202 26.46 21.54 5.03
CA LEU A 202 27.74 21.19 5.65
C LEU A 202 28.81 22.23 5.29
N LYS A 203 29.48 22.78 6.31
CA LYS A 203 30.56 23.76 6.14
C LYS A 203 31.89 23.21 6.65
N PHE A 204 32.85 23.02 5.74
CA PHE A 204 34.23 22.72 6.10
C PHE A 204 34.99 23.98 6.49
N ILE A 205 35.73 23.92 7.60
CA ILE A 205 36.64 24.98 8.04
C ILE A 205 38.02 24.35 8.29
N GLY A 206 39.01 24.73 7.50
CA GLY A 206 40.40 24.31 7.66
C GLY A 206 41.28 25.45 8.17
N ILE A 207 42.05 25.22 9.22
CA ILE A 207 42.96 26.20 9.82
C ILE A 207 44.39 25.63 9.81
N LYS A 208 45.31 26.30 9.09
CA LYS A 208 46.75 26.04 9.20
C LYS A 208 47.34 26.95 10.27
N LEU A 209 47.75 26.36 11.40
CA LEU A 209 48.43 27.11 12.47
C LEU A 209 49.89 27.40 12.06
N LYS A 210 50.42 28.54 12.54
CA LYS A 210 51.82 28.96 12.32
C LYS A 210 52.77 28.22 13.25
#